data_AF-A0A8H4SHQ1-F1
#
_entry.id   AF-A0A8H4SHQ1-F1
#
_cell.length_a   1.000
_cell.length_b   1.000
_cell.length_c   1.000
_cell.angle_alpha   90.00
_cell.angle_beta   90.00
_cell.angle_gamma   90.00
#
_symmetry.space_group_name_H-M   'P 1'
#
loop_
_entity.id
_entity.type
_entity.pdbx_description
1 polymer ?
#
loop_
_entity_poly.entity_id
_entity_poly.type
_entity_poly.pdbx_seq_one_letter_code
_entity_poly.pdbx_strand_id
1 'polypeptide(L)'
;MRNPDFKTVQAIAIIIGLAKNVGDFNLQPVLQVTGIRIGQILGMDQEPPMVSSDPVMQEISRRVWWTLIICEWLSIPAHPPCIHEADFNVRLPLVLSDEELTTELIDKPNTAIKRPRPVDYHNAMILLAQSNYRFRIQMSAIESLGGDNLLEDLVLTTDEALANIISQLPSHLLEISGRPGQDREQYPPWVLWQQTTLSLSFLFCRMKVNRVLQHRWASSSDVLLARSKAICLDSANTIVPMVKQHKVVLARHRPW
;
A
#
# COMPACT_ATOMS: atom_id res chain seq x y z
N MET A 1 6.45 35.19 -5.50
CA MET A 1 5.67 33.99 -5.12
C MET A 1 6.55 32.77 -5.34
N ARG A 2 6.55 31.78 -4.43
CA ARG A 2 7.21 30.49 -4.69
C ARG A 2 6.32 29.70 -5.67
N ASN A 3 6.91 29.23 -6.76
CA ASN A 3 6.18 28.43 -7.75
C ASN A 3 6.07 26.98 -7.25
N PRO A 4 4.91 26.32 -7.44
CA PRO A 4 4.79 24.87 -7.31
C PRO A 4 5.90 24.18 -8.10
N ASP A 5 6.57 23.20 -7.48
CA ASP A 5 7.70 22.51 -8.08
C ASP A 5 7.68 21.02 -7.75
N PHE A 6 8.06 20.20 -8.72
CA PHE A 6 8.04 18.75 -8.59
C PHE A 6 8.96 18.24 -7.48
N LYS A 7 10.13 18.85 -7.30
CA LYS A 7 11.07 18.45 -6.24
C LYS A 7 10.50 18.73 -4.86
N THR A 8 9.64 19.74 -4.73
CA THR A 8 8.91 20.00 -3.48
C THR A 8 7.98 18.84 -3.14
N VAL A 9 7.25 18.32 -4.13
CA VAL A 9 6.37 17.15 -3.95
C VAL A 9 7.19 15.91 -3.57
N GLN A 10 8.32 15.69 -4.25
CA GLN A 10 9.23 14.57 -3.93
C GLN A 10 9.77 14.67 -2.49
N ALA A 11 10.22 15.86 -2.07
CA ALA A 11 10.71 16.07 -0.72
C ALA A 11 9.62 15.82 0.32
N ILE A 12 8.39 16.30 0.08
CA ILE A 12 7.23 16.03 0.94
C ILE A 12 6.95 14.53 1.04
N ALA A 13 6.92 13.80 -0.09
CA ALA A 13 6.67 12.36 -0.10
C ALA A 13 7.71 11.58 0.71
N ILE A 14 9.00 11.94 0.58
CA ILE A 14 10.10 11.34 1.37
C ILE A 14 9.91 11.64 2.86
N ILE A 15 9.66 12.91 3.23
CA ILE A 15 9.50 13.31 4.62
C ILE A 15 8.32 12.58 5.26
N ILE A 16 7.17 12.51 4.59
CA ILE A 16 5.99 11.82 5.11
C ILE A 16 6.23 10.31 5.28
N GLY A 17 6.90 9.68 4.31
CA GLY A 17 7.30 8.27 4.43
C GLY A 17 8.21 8.01 5.63
N LEU A 18 9.01 8.99 6.04
CA LEU A 18 9.89 8.91 7.21
C LEU A 18 9.26 9.41 8.51
N ALA A 19 8.29 10.34 8.47
CA ALA A 19 7.67 10.97 9.64
C ALA A 19 7.04 9.93 10.59
N LYS A 20 6.53 8.83 10.04
CA LYS A 20 6.02 7.67 10.78
C LYS A 20 7.07 7.01 11.68
N ASN A 21 8.35 7.11 11.34
CA ASN A 21 9.45 6.59 12.16
C ASN A 21 9.74 7.48 13.38
N VAL A 22 9.50 8.78 13.25
CA VAL A 22 9.82 9.81 14.25
C VAL A 22 8.61 10.11 15.16
N GLY A 23 7.40 9.72 14.75
CA GLY A 23 6.18 9.91 15.52
C GLY A 23 5.65 11.34 15.48
N ASP A 24 6.00 12.13 14.47
CA ASP A 24 5.46 13.48 14.27
C ASP A 24 4.12 13.42 13.53
N PHE A 25 3.07 13.15 14.30
CA PHE A 25 1.70 13.01 13.78
C PHE A 25 1.01 14.36 13.51
N ASN A 26 1.59 15.49 13.93
CA ASN A 26 0.99 16.82 13.73
C ASN A 26 1.41 17.42 12.40
N LEU A 27 2.68 17.28 12.02
CA LEU A 27 3.19 17.81 10.77
C LEU A 27 2.75 16.97 9.57
N GLN A 28 2.60 15.66 9.76
CA GLN A 28 2.32 14.72 8.68
C GLN A 28 1.03 15.06 7.89
N PRO A 29 -0.15 15.30 8.50
CA PRO A 29 -1.36 15.62 7.75
C PRO A 29 -1.26 16.94 6.97
N VAL A 30 -0.55 17.93 7.52
CA VAL A 30 -0.34 19.23 6.87
C VAL A 30 0.51 19.06 5.62
N LEU A 31 1.64 18.35 5.73
CA LEU A 31 2.51 18.05 4.60
C LEU A 31 1.78 17.21 3.54
N GLN A 32 0.95 16.25 3.97
CA GLN A 32 0.21 15.36 3.10
C GLN A 32 -0.77 16.13 2.20
N VAL A 33 -1.62 16.97 2.80
CA VAL A 33 -2.57 17.82 2.05
C VAL A 33 -1.81 18.80 1.15
N THR A 34 -0.70 19.36 1.64
CA THR A 34 0.13 20.29 0.85
C THR A 34 0.75 19.60 -0.36
N GLY A 35 1.33 18.40 -0.18
CA GLY A 35 1.94 17.61 -1.25
C GLY A 35 0.94 17.21 -2.33
N ILE A 36 -0.24 16.74 -1.92
CA ILE A 36 -1.34 16.41 -2.84
C ILE A 36 -1.74 17.65 -3.64
N ARG A 37 -1.96 18.79 -2.97
CA ARG A 37 -2.39 20.01 -3.65
C ARG A 37 -1.35 20.54 -4.64
N ILE A 38 -0.07 20.54 -4.27
CA ILE A 38 1.01 20.93 -5.19
C ILE A 38 1.05 19.95 -6.37
N GLY A 39 0.91 18.64 -6.12
CA GLY A 39 0.86 17.63 -7.18
C GLY A 39 -0.29 17.86 -8.18
N GLN A 40 -1.48 18.20 -7.70
CA GLN A 40 -2.62 18.54 -8.55
C GLN A 40 -2.37 19.81 -9.38
N ILE A 41 -1.73 20.84 -8.80
CA ILE A 41 -1.37 22.05 -9.55
C ILE A 41 -0.39 21.73 -10.68
N LEU A 42 0.49 20.74 -10.47
CA LEU A 42 1.45 20.26 -11.48
C LEU A 42 0.84 19.24 -12.45
N GLY A 43 -0.44 18.86 -12.28
CA GLY A 43 -1.13 17.83 -13.09
C GLY A 43 -0.56 16.42 -12.92
N MET A 44 -0.08 16.09 -11.71
CA MET A 44 0.39 14.74 -11.36
C MET A 44 -0.75 13.73 -11.20
N ASP A 45 -1.96 14.22 -10.97
CA ASP A 45 -3.22 13.51 -10.76
C ASP A 45 -3.92 13.13 -12.08
N GLN A 46 -3.30 13.43 -13.21
CA GLN A 46 -3.82 13.19 -14.56
C GLN A 46 -3.01 12.11 -15.28
N GLU A 47 -3.59 11.54 -16.34
CA GLU A 47 -2.94 10.54 -17.17
C GLU A 47 -3.00 10.95 -18.66
N PRO A 48 -1.85 11.13 -19.34
CA PRO A 48 -0.49 11.12 -18.78
C PRO A 48 -0.24 12.29 -17.81
N PRO A 49 0.68 12.17 -16.84
CA PRO A 49 1.05 13.28 -15.96
C PRO A 49 1.54 14.50 -16.74
N MET A 50 1.09 15.69 -16.36
CA MET A 50 1.42 16.93 -17.08
C MET A 50 2.77 17.56 -16.67
N VAL A 51 3.46 16.96 -15.69
CA VAL A 51 4.75 17.45 -15.15
C VAL A 51 5.84 17.50 -16.23
N SER A 52 5.82 16.56 -17.16
CA SER A 52 6.81 16.46 -18.23
C SER A 52 6.28 15.61 -19.39
N SER A 53 6.78 15.85 -20.60
CA SER A 53 6.59 14.96 -21.75
C SER A 53 7.58 13.78 -21.78
N ASP A 54 8.63 13.82 -20.97
CA ASP A 54 9.62 12.73 -20.86
C ASP A 54 9.01 11.50 -20.16
N PRO A 55 9.03 10.30 -20.77
CA PRO A 55 8.44 9.09 -20.21
C PRO A 55 8.98 8.71 -18.83
N VAL A 56 10.29 8.92 -18.60
CA VAL A 56 10.93 8.62 -17.31
C VAL A 56 10.37 9.56 -16.25
N MET A 57 10.34 10.86 -16.50
CA MET A 57 9.74 11.83 -15.59
C MET A 57 8.25 11.60 -15.33
N GLN A 58 7.47 11.14 -16.33
CA GLN A 58 6.08 10.75 -16.10
C GLN A 58 5.96 9.56 -15.15
N GLU A 59 6.78 8.52 -15.31
CA GLU A 59 6.79 7.38 -14.38
C GLU A 59 7.24 7.77 -12.98
N ILE A 60 8.24 8.65 -12.84
CA ILE A 60 8.63 9.20 -11.55
C ILE A 60 7.44 9.97 -10.94
N SER A 61 6.72 10.76 -11.74
CA SER A 61 5.51 11.46 -11.30
C SER A 61 4.44 10.49 -10.79
N ARG A 62 4.13 9.41 -11.53
CA ARG A 62 3.16 8.38 -11.09
C ARG A 62 3.59 7.75 -9.76
N ARG A 63 4.87 7.39 -9.62
CA ARG A 63 5.42 6.78 -8.40
C ARG A 63 5.33 7.72 -7.20
N VAL A 64 5.63 9.00 -7.38
CA VAL A 64 5.53 10.02 -6.32
C VAL A 64 4.08 10.28 -5.95
N TRP A 65 3.18 10.43 -6.92
CA TRP A 65 1.74 10.57 -6.68
C TRP A 65 1.20 9.42 -5.85
N TRP A 66 1.45 8.19 -6.28
CA TRP A 66 1.02 7.00 -5.54
C TRP A 66 1.65 6.88 -4.15
N THR A 67 2.89 7.34 -3.96
CA THR A 67 3.47 7.43 -2.61
C THR A 67 2.64 8.32 -1.70
N LEU A 68 2.21 9.50 -2.17
CA LEU A 68 1.32 10.38 -1.40
C LEU A 68 -0.01 9.67 -1.10
N ILE A 69 -0.62 9.01 -2.08
CA ILE A 69 -1.89 8.31 -1.89
C ILE A 69 -1.77 7.15 -0.89
N ILE A 70 -0.70 6.36 -0.96
CA ILE A 70 -0.42 5.30 0.04
C ILE A 70 -0.29 5.92 1.43
N CYS A 71 0.45 7.02 1.57
CA CYS A 71 0.61 7.71 2.85
C CYS A 71 -0.70 8.21 3.46
N GLU A 72 -1.59 8.71 2.62
CA GLU A 72 -2.92 9.18 3.00
C GLU A 72 -3.84 8.02 3.39
N TRP A 73 -3.95 7.01 2.53
CA TRP A 73 -4.92 5.94 2.70
C TRP A 73 -4.50 4.88 3.70
N LEU A 74 -3.21 4.74 3.98
CA LEU A 74 -2.64 3.89 5.04
C LEU A 74 -2.08 4.74 6.21
N SER A 75 -2.70 5.87 6.51
CA SER A 75 -2.31 6.69 7.66
C SER A 75 -2.65 5.99 8.99
N ILE A 76 -1.75 6.14 9.96
CA ILE A 76 -1.98 5.73 11.36
C ILE A 76 -1.55 6.92 12.24
N PRO A 77 -2.46 7.50 13.05
CA PRO A 77 -3.88 7.16 13.18
C PRO A 77 -4.68 7.39 11.89
N ALA A 78 -5.80 6.68 11.75
CA ALA A 78 -6.68 6.81 10.59
C ALA A 78 -7.47 8.11 10.67
N HIS A 79 -7.50 8.89 9.58
CA HIS A 79 -8.27 10.12 9.46
C HIS A 79 -9.20 10.05 8.24
N PRO A 80 -10.28 10.85 8.18
CA PRO A 80 -11.05 10.99 6.95
C PRO A 80 -10.12 11.37 5.80
N PRO A 81 -10.20 10.67 4.65
CA PRO A 81 -9.30 10.94 3.53
C PRO A 81 -9.55 12.35 2.98
N CYS A 82 -8.48 13.09 2.69
CA CYS A 82 -8.53 14.41 2.05
C CYS A 82 -8.59 14.34 0.52
N ILE A 83 -8.41 13.14 -0.04
CA ILE A 83 -8.54 12.85 -1.47
C ILE A 83 -9.25 11.51 -1.67
N HIS A 84 -10.21 11.51 -2.59
CA HIS A 84 -10.97 10.35 -2.99
C HIS A 84 -10.44 9.74 -4.28
N GLU A 85 -10.74 8.45 -4.49
CA GLU A 85 -10.35 7.75 -5.72
C GLU A 85 -10.93 8.40 -6.98
N ALA A 86 -12.07 9.08 -6.88
CA ALA A 86 -12.69 9.80 -7.99
C ALA A 86 -12.01 11.15 -8.34
N ASP A 87 -11.11 11.64 -7.48
CA ASP A 87 -10.50 12.97 -7.63
C ASP A 87 -9.27 12.97 -8.55
N PHE A 88 -8.82 11.79 -9.02
CA PHE A 88 -7.63 11.66 -9.86
C PHE A 88 -7.74 10.47 -10.81
N ASN A 89 -6.96 10.52 -11.88
CA ASN A 89 -6.83 9.45 -12.86
C ASN A 89 -5.34 9.20 -13.12
N VAL A 90 -4.74 8.26 -12.38
CA VAL A 90 -3.32 7.92 -12.49
C VAL A 90 -3.20 6.40 -12.56
N ARG A 91 -2.55 5.87 -13.60
CA ARG A 91 -2.36 4.41 -13.74
C ARG A 91 -1.33 3.88 -12.75
N LEU A 92 -1.34 2.56 -12.53
CA LEU A 92 -0.26 1.91 -11.79
C LEU A 92 1.09 2.13 -12.50
N PRO A 93 2.17 2.40 -11.74
CA PRO A 93 3.52 2.50 -12.29
C PRO A 93 3.93 1.25 -13.08
N LEU A 94 4.66 1.49 -14.16
CA LEU A 94 5.19 0.41 -14.99
C LEU A 94 6.34 -0.30 -14.28
N VAL A 95 6.37 -1.62 -14.45
CA VAL A 95 7.41 -2.50 -13.92
C VAL A 95 8.62 -2.52 -14.87
N LEU A 96 9.15 -1.33 -15.16
CA LEU A 96 10.24 -1.07 -16.11
C LEU A 96 11.37 -0.26 -15.46
N SER A 97 12.60 -0.42 -15.97
CA SER A 97 13.76 0.41 -15.59
C SER A 97 13.77 1.71 -16.41
N ASP A 98 14.56 2.68 -15.98
CA ASP A 98 14.63 3.99 -16.66
C ASP A 98 15.10 3.82 -18.12
N GLU A 99 16.02 2.89 -18.39
CA GLU A 99 16.45 2.56 -19.75
C GLU A 99 15.32 1.91 -20.55
N GLU A 100 14.60 0.94 -19.97
CA GLU A 100 13.48 0.26 -20.63
C GLU A 100 12.31 1.21 -20.94
N LEU A 101 12.11 2.25 -20.13
CA LEU A 101 11.10 3.30 -20.36
C LEU A 101 11.38 4.17 -21.58
N THR A 102 12.64 4.18 -22.07
CA THR A 102 13.03 4.89 -23.29
C THR A 102 12.95 4.03 -24.55
N THR A 103 12.45 2.80 -24.43
CA THR A 103 12.34 1.82 -25.52
C THR A 103 10.87 1.50 -25.84
N GLU A 104 10.64 0.70 -26.89
CA GLU A 104 9.32 0.17 -27.26
C GLU A 104 8.66 -0.70 -26.16
N LEU A 105 9.39 -1.05 -25.09
CA LEU A 105 8.85 -1.79 -23.95
C LEU A 105 7.78 -0.99 -23.19
N ILE A 106 7.73 0.34 -23.34
CA ILE A 106 6.67 1.15 -22.71
C ILE A 106 5.27 0.76 -23.19
N ASP A 107 5.15 0.34 -24.45
CA ASP A 107 3.88 -0.11 -25.05
C ASP A 107 3.58 -1.58 -24.73
N LYS A 108 4.61 -2.36 -24.34
CA LYS A 108 4.52 -3.79 -24.05
C LYS A 108 5.30 -4.15 -22.77
N PRO A 109 4.93 -3.60 -21.61
CA PRO A 109 5.70 -3.76 -20.37
C PRO A 109 5.83 -5.24 -19.94
N ASN A 110 4.83 -6.07 -20.29
CA ASN A 110 4.81 -7.49 -19.96
C ASN A 110 5.85 -8.33 -20.69
N THR A 111 6.47 -7.82 -21.75
CA THR A 111 7.54 -8.54 -22.48
C THR A 111 8.93 -8.26 -21.91
N ALA A 112 9.05 -7.33 -20.94
CA ALA A 112 10.32 -7.05 -20.29
C ALA A 112 10.81 -8.27 -19.49
N ILE A 113 12.14 -8.36 -19.32
CA ILE A 113 12.76 -9.43 -18.55
C ILE A 113 12.26 -9.36 -17.10
N LYS A 114 11.70 -10.47 -16.63
CA LYS A 114 11.24 -10.63 -15.25
C LYS A 114 12.45 -10.70 -14.33
N ARG A 115 12.55 -9.72 -13.44
CA ARG A 115 13.57 -9.62 -12.39
C ARG A 115 12.98 -8.85 -11.21
N PRO A 116 13.46 -9.05 -9.97
CA PRO A 116 13.02 -8.27 -8.82
C PRO A 116 13.19 -6.77 -9.09
N ARG A 117 12.12 -6.00 -8.95
CA ARG A 117 12.18 -4.53 -9.10
C ARG A 117 11.53 -3.86 -7.90
N PRO A 118 12.09 -2.75 -7.38
CA PRO A 118 11.49 -2.06 -6.25
C PRO A 118 10.04 -1.60 -6.46
N VAL A 119 9.65 -1.36 -7.72
CA VAL A 119 8.29 -0.96 -8.11
C VAL A 119 7.25 -2.08 -7.91
N ASP A 120 7.65 -3.35 -7.87
CA ASP A 120 6.74 -4.47 -7.59
C ASP A 120 6.11 -4.32 -6.20
N TYR A 121 6.94 -4.02 -5.20
CA TYR A 121 6.49 -3.69 -3.85
C TYR A 121 5.60 -2.44 -3.82
N HIS A 122 5.95 -1.40 -4.58
CA HIS A 122 5.17 -0.17 -4.64
C HIS A 122 3.77 -0.44 -5.20
N ASN A 123 3.66 -1.20 -6.29
CA ASN A 123 2.39 -1.61 -6.87
C ASN A 123 1.55 -2.43 -5.89
N ALA A 124 2.17 -3.35 -5.15
CA ALA A 124 1.48 -4.12 -4.11
C ALA A 124 0.95 -3.21 -2.98
N MET A 125 1.73 -2.20 -2.56
CA MET A 125 1.30 -1.21 -1.57
C MET A 125 0.16 -0.32 -2.08
N ILE A 126 0.15 0.04 -3.37
CA ILE A 126 -0.97 0.77 -4.00
C ILE A 126 -2.26 -0.04 -3.89
N LEU A 127 -2.21 -1.32 -4.30
CA LEU A 127 -3.39 -2.21 -4.28
C LEU A 127 -3.91 -2.43 -2.85
N LEU A 128 -3.00 -2.55 -1.87
CA LEU A 128 -3.35 -2.60 -0.46
C LEU A 128 -4.03 -1.31 0.01
N ALA A 129 -3.48 -0.15 -0.35
CA ALA A 129 -4.03 1.16 -0.01
C ALA A 129 -5.43 1.36 -0.59
N GLN A 130 -5.64 1.01 -1.86
CA GLN A 130 -6.95 1.01 -2.52
C GLN A 130 -7.96 0.12 -1.79
N SER A 131 -7.56 -1.11 -1.45
CA SER A 131 -8.43 -2.06 -0.75
C SER A 131 -8.85 -1.53 0.63
N ASN A 132 -7.89 -1.01 1.40
CA ASN A 132 -8.17 -0.42 2.71
C ASN A 132 -9.03 0.85 2.60
N TYR A 133 -8.78 1.71 1.62
CA TYR A 133 -9.58 2.91 1.37
C TYR A 133 -11.04 2.55 1.06
N ARG A 134 -11.26 1.69 0.07
CA ARG A 134 -12.62 1.29 -0.36
C ARG A 134 -13.39 0.62 0.77
N PHE A 135 -12.72 -0.26 1.53
CA PHE A 135 -13.32 -0.87 2.73
C PHE A 135 -13.79 0.17 3.73
N ARG A 136 -12.95 1.17 4.06
CA ARG A 136 -13.30 2.22 5.02
C ARG A 136 -14.50 3.06 4.56
N ILE A 137 -14.55 3.44 3.29
CA ILE A 137 -15.66 4.23 2.74
C ILE A 137 -16.95 3.43 2.77
N GLN A 138 -16.93 2.18 2.32
CA GLN A 138 -18.11 1.31 2.31
C GLN A 138 -18.58 0.97 3.72
N MET A 139 -17.67 0.68 4.64
CA MET A 139 -17.98 0.41 6.04
C MET A 139 -18.68 1.61 6.69
N SER A 140 -18.16 2.83 6.49
CA SER A 140 -18.80 4.04 7.00
C SER A 140 -20.20 4.25 6.43
N ALA A 141 -20.44 3.90 5.17
CA ALA A 141 -21.76 3.95 4.56
C ALA A 141 -22.71 2.90 5.16
N ILE A 142 -22.24 1.66 5.38
CA ILE A 142 -23.04 0.58 5.97
C ILE A 142 -23.41 0.88 7.43
N GLU A 143 -22.45 1.38 8.22
CA GLU A 143 -22.68 1.80 9.61
C GLU A 143 -23.79 2.86 9.70
N SER A 144 -23.82 3.80 8.74
CA SER A 144 -24.86 4.83 8.68
C SER A 144 -26.26 4.29 8.36
N LEU A 145 -26.34 3.11 7.73
CA LEU A 145 -27.58 2.46 7.30
C LEU A 145 -28.02 1.32 8.23
N GLY A 146 -27.21 0.93 9.22
CA GLY A 146 -27.51 -0.17 10.15
C GLY A 146 -27.50 -1.56 9.50
N GLY A 147 -26.69 -1.77 8.45
CA GLY A 147 -26.71 -2.99 7.64
C GLY A 147 -25.76 -4.11 8.12
N ASP A 148 -26.09 -4.79 9.22
CA ASP A 148 -25.20 -5.81 9.82
C ASP A 148 -24.83 -6.99 8.91
N ASN A 149 -25.74 -7.43 8.03
CA ASN A 149 -25.44 -8.50 7.05
C ASN A 149 -24.54 -7.98 5.91
N LEU A 150 -24.69 -6.71 5.52
CA LEU A 150 -23.84 -6.08 4.51
C LEU A 150 -22.41 -5.92 5.03
N LEU A 151 -22.24 -5.75 6.34
CA LEU A 151 -20.93 -5.65 6.97
C LEU A 151 -20.15 -6.96 6.88
N GLU A 152 -20.81 -8.11 7.10
CA GLU A 152 -20.18 -9.43 6.97
C GLU A 152 -19.74 -9.71 5.53
N ASP A 153 -20.60 -9.41 4.55
CA ASP A 153 -20.30 -9.55 3.12
C ASP A 153 -19.14 -8.63 2.69
N LEU A 154 -19.12 -7.39 3.18
CA LEU A 154 -18.01 -6.46 2.94
C LEU A 154 -16.68 -6.99 3.48
N VAL A 155 -16.68 -7.51 4.71
CA VAL A 155 -15.47 -8.08 5.34
C VAL A 155 -14.97 -9.28 4.55
N LEU A 156 -15.86 -10.19 4.14
CA LEU A 156 -15.54 -11.36 3.33
C LEU A 156 -14.93 -10.95 1.99
N THR A 157 -15.64 -10.11 1.23
CA THR A 157 -15.23 -9.65 -0.09
C THR A 157 -13.89 -8.91 -0.04
N THR A 158 -13.67 -8.09 0.99
CA THR A 158 -12.41 -7.37 1.16
C THR A 158 -11.27 -8.30 1.54
N ASP A 159 -11.47 -9.27 2.44
CA ASP A 159 -10.44 -10.25 2.79
C ASP A 159 -10.04 -11.11 1.58
N GLU A 160 -11.01 -11.50 0.75
CA GLU A 160 -10.77 -12.25 -0.49
C GLU A 160 -10.02 -11.42 -1.53
N ALA A 161 -10.35 -10.12 -1.67
CA ALA A 161 -9.60 -9.21 -2.52
C ALA A 161 -8.13 -9.09 -2.05
N LEU A 162 -7.89 -8.95 -0.74
CA LEU A 162 -6.54 -8.92 -0.17
C LEU A 162 -5.79 -10.24 -0.40
N ALA A 163 -6.44 -11.38 -0.22
CA ALA A 163 -5.86 -12.69 -0.48
C ALA A 163 -5.52 -12.88 -1.97
N ASN A 164 -6.37 -12.41 -2.87
CA ASN A 164 -6.12 -12.43 -4.30
C ASN A 164 -4.91 -11.58 -4.68
N ILE A 165 -4.76 -10.37 -4.12
CA ILE A 165 -3.56 -9.55 -4.34
C ILE A 165 -2.31 -10.31 -3.89
N ILE A 166 -2.32 -10.90 -2.70
CA ILE A 166 -1.19 -11.71 -2.19
C ILE A 166 -0.86 -12.83 -3.17
N SER A 167 -1.86 -13.57 -3.68
CA SER A 167 -1.62 -14.69 -4.60
C SER A 167 -0.98 -14.30 -5.94
N GLN A 168 -1.12 -13.03 -6.33
CA GLN A 168 -0.58 -12.48 -7.59
C GLN A 168 0.79 -11.81 -7.42
N LEU A 169 1.32 -11.74 -6.18
CA LEU A 169 2.62 -11.13 -5.94
C LEU A 169 3.74 -11.91 -6.65
N PRO A 170 4.77 -11.21 -7.16
CA PRO A 170 6.00 -11.85 -7.62
C PRO A 170 6.61 -12.75 -6.54
N SER A 171 7.22 -13.87 -6.94
CA SER A 171 7.83 -14.84 -6.02
C SER A 171 8.83 -14.22 -5.04
N HIS A 172 9.63 -13.25 -5.50
CA HIS A 172 10.58 -12.53 -4.66
C HIS A 172 9.92 -11.65 -3.58
N LEU A 173 8.60 -11.46 -3.56
CA LEU A 173 7.86 -10.79 -2.48
C LEU A 173 7.07 -11.75 -1.58
N LEU A 174 6.95 -13.04 -1.96
CA LEU A 174 6.12 -14.04 -1.26
C LEU A 174 6.85 -14.83 -0.15
N GLU A 175 8.17 -14.90 -0.17
CA GLU A 175 8.91 -15.87 0.65
C GLU A 175 9.05 -15.47 2.15
N ILE A 176 8.08 -15.87 2.97
CA ILE A 176 8.17 -15.88 4.45
C ILE A 176 8.27 -17.33 5.01
N SER A 177 8.33 -18.36 4.17
CA SER A 177 8.57 -19.71 4.67
C SER A 177 10.07 -19.86 4.95
N GLY A 178 10.48 -19.89 6.22
CA GLY A 178 11.86 -19.94 6.71
C GLY A 178 12.73 -21.13 6.30
N ARG A 179 12.59 -21.62 5.06
CA ARG A 179 13.61 -22.43 4.40
C ARG A 179 14.61 -21.48 3.74
N PRO A 180 15.92 -21.64 3.96
CA PRO A 180 16.91 -21.03 3.11
C PRO A 180 16.74 -21.66 1.72
N GLY A 181 15.93 -21.02 0.86
CA GLY A 181 16.03 -21.26 -0.57
C GLY A 181 17.46 -20.98 -0.97
N GLN A 182 18.09 -21.89 -1.72
CA GLN A 182 19.48 -21.79 -2.18
C GLN A 182 19.78 -20.51 -2.98
N ASP A 183 18.76 -19.71 -3.31
CA ASP A 183 18.85 -18.45 -4.06
C ASP A 183 18.83 -17.17 -3.18
N ARG A 184 18.69 -17.27 -1.84
CA ARG A 184 18.65 -16.08 -0.97
C ARG A 184 19.95 -15.27 -0.96
N GLU A 185 21.08 -15.88 -1.32
CA GLU A 185 22.37 -15.19 -1.39
C GLU A 185 22.50 -14.23 -2.60
N GLN A 186 21.57 -14.25 -3.57
CA GLN A 186 21.63 -13.40 -4.76
C GLN A 186 20.75 -12.15 -4.72
N TYR A 187 19.78 -12.05 -3.80
CA TYR A 187 18.88 -10.90 -3.79
C TYR A 187 19.52 -9.67 -3.16
N PRO A 188 19.30 -8.47 -3.74
CA PRO A 188 19.72 -7.23 -3.11
C PRO A 188 19.10 -7.05 -1.71
N PRO A 189 19.78 -6.37 -0.76
CA PRO A 189 19.29 -6.20 0.61
C PRO A 189 17.90 -5.57 0.74
N TRP A 190 17.49 -4.76 -0.25
CA TRP A 190 16.17 -4.12 -0.26
C TRP A 190 15.02 -5.12 -0.45
N VAL A 191 15.27 -6.29 -1.06
CA VAL A 191 14.22 -7.31 -1.29
C VAL A 191 13.69 -7.84 0.03
N LEU A 192 14.57 -8.22 0.95
CA LEU A 192 14.18 -8.72 2.27
C LEU A 192 13.38 -7.68 3.06
N TRP A 193 13.79 -6.41 2.95
CA TRP A 193 13.07 -5.30 3.57
C TRP A 193 11.65 -5.16 2.98
N GLN A 194 11.52 -5.21 1.65
CA GLN A 194 10.22 -5.13 0.97
C GLN A 194 9.31 -6.31 1.32
N GLN A 195 9.83 -7.53 1.30
CA GLN A 195 9.12 -8.74 1.72
C GLN A 195 8.54 -8.59 3.13
N THR A 196 9.41 -8.24 4.09
CA THR A 196 9.03 -8.13 5.50
C THR A 196 7.97 -7.05 5.71
N THR A 197 8.21 -5.87 5.14
CA THR A 197 7.30 -4.72 5.25
C THR A 197 5.94 -5.02 4.63
N LEU A 198 5.93 -5.56 3.40
CA LEU A 198 4.70 -5.87 2.67
C LEU A 198 3.85 -6.89 3.42
N SER A 199 4.50 -7.95 3.91
CA SER A 199 3.85 -9.01 4.66
C SER A 199 3.19 -8.48 5.94
N LEU A 200 3.90 -7.63 6.70
CA LEU A 200 3.33 -7.00 7.89
C LEU A 200 2.13 -6.11 7.54
N SER A 201 2.23 -5.30 6.48
CA SER A 201 1.15 -4.41 6.07
C SER A 201 -0.10 -5.19 5.60
N PHE A 202 0.07 -6.29 4.86
CA PHE A 202 -1.06 -7.17 4.48
C PHE A 202 -1.68 -7.87 5.68
N LEU A 203 -0.87 -8.49 6.55
CA LEU A 203 -1.38 -9.17 7.74
C LEU A 203 -2.11 -8.19 8.67
N PHE A 204 -1.57 -6.97 8.82
CA PHE A 204 -2.21 -5.92 9.60
C PHE A 204 -3.56 -5.50 8.99
N CYS A 205 -3.62 -5.25 7.68
CA CYS A 205 -4.87 -4.88 7.02
C CYS A 205 -5.91 -6.00 7.08
N ARG A 206 -5.52 -7.26 6.84
CA ARG A 206 -6.42 -8.42 6.96
C ARG A 206 -6.95 -8.56 8.39
N MET A 207 -6.08 -8.43 9.39
CA MET A 207 -6.48 -8.42 10.80
C MET A 207 -7.46 -7.28 11.08
N LYS A 208 -7.18 -6.07 10.61
CA LYS A 208 -8.02 -4.88 10.81
C LYS A 208 -9.42 -5.06 10.19
N VAL A 209 -9.51 -5.53 8.96
CA VAL A 209 -10.76 -5.80 8.25
C VAL A 209 -11.60 -6.83 9.01
N ASN A 210 -11.01 -7.98 9.33
CA ASN A 210 -11.74 -9.05 10.00
C ASN A 210 -12.14 -8.70 11.43
N ARG A 211 -11.34 -7.89 12.14
CA ARG A 211 -11.59 -7.49 13.54
C ARG A 211 -12.87 -6.66 13.71
N VAL A 212 -13.40 -6.06 12.65
CA VAL A 212 -14.67 -5.31 12.73
C VAL A 212 -15.82 -6.19 13.24
N LEU A 213 -15.79 -7.48 12.92
CA LEU A 213 -16.77 -8.47 13.39
C LEU A 213 -16.51 -9.00 14.80
N GLN A 214 -15.49 -8.50 15.52
CA GLN A 214 -15.04 -9.03 16.81
C GLN A 214 -16.16 -9.09 17.86
N HIS A 215 -17.04 -8.09 17.88
CA HIS A 215 -18.16 -8.02 18.82
C HIS A 215 -19.19 -9.15 18.64
N ARG A 216 -19.18 -9.84 17.48
CA ARG A 216 -20.11 -10.93 17.13
C ARG A 216 -19.49 -12.32 17.25
N TRP A 217 -18.19 -12.43 17.44
CA TRP A 217 -17.50 -13.73 17.48
C TRP A 217 -17.96 -14.66 18.61
N ALA A 218 -18.47 -14.12 19.71
CA ALA A 218 -18.89 -14.91 20.87
C ALA A 218 -20.38 -15.32 20.81
N SER A 219 -21.19 -14.62 20.04
CA SER A 219 -22.65 -14.76 20.04
C SER A 219 -23.20 -15.68 18.96
N SER A 220 -22.35 -16.17 18.05
CA SER A 220 -22.80 -16.89 16.86
C SER A 220 -21.96 -18.14 16.59
N SER A 221 -22.63 -19.23 16.21
CA SER A 221 -22.00 -20.46 15.69
C SER A 221 -21.70 -20.39 14.18
N ASP A 222 -21.75 -19.19 13.59
CA ASP A 222 -21.55 -18.97 12.17
C ASP A 222 -20.10 -19.24 11.75
N VAL A 223 -19.96 -20.00 10.66
CA VAL A 223 -18.70 -20.34 10.01
C VAL A 223 -17.93 -19.10 9.57
N LEU A 224 -18.62 -18.05 9.09
CA LEU A 224 -17.99 -16.80 8.65
C LEU A 224 -17.32 -16.07 9.81
N LEU A 225 -17.98 -16.01 10.96
CA LEU A 225 -17.44 -15.37 12.16
C LEU A 225 -16.28 -16.18 12.75
N ALA A 226 -16.35 -17.52 12.69
CA ALA A 226 -15.24 -18.39 13.02
C ALA A 226 -14.02 -18.17 12.10
N ARG A 227 -14.24 -18.05 10.78
CA ARG A 227 -13.20 -17.73 9.78
C ARG A 227 -12.56 -16.37 10.08
N SER A 228 -13.36 -15.34 10.30
CA SER A 228 -12.88 -13.98 10.63
C SER A 228 -11.99 -13.99 11.88
N LYS A 229 -12.44 -14.67 12.95
CA LYS A 229 -11.65 -14.85 14.18
C LYS A 229 -10.33 -15.58 13.92
N ALA A 230 -10.35 -16.67 13.15
CA ALA A 230 -9.15 -17.42 12.80
C ALA A 230 -8.14 -16.55 12.06
N ILE A 231 -8.58 -15.79 11.05
CA ILE A 231 -7.72 -14.88 10.29
C ILE A 231 -7.06 -13.83 11.20
N CYS A 232 -7.81 -13.23 12.12
CA CYS A 232 -7.24 -12.27 13.07
C CYS A 232 -6.17 -12.90 13.97
N LEU A 233 -6.44 -14.10 14.49
CA LEU A 233 -5.50 -14.81 15.36
C LEU A 233 -4.25 -15.26 14.59
N ASP A 234 -4.40 -15.82 13.41
CA ASP A 234 -3.30 -16.26 12.55
C ASP A 234 -2.43 -15.08 12.12
N SER A 235 -3.06 -13.96 11.76
CA SER A 235 -2.36 -12.72 11.44
C SER A 235 -1.55 -12.21 12.63
N ALA A 236 -2.16 -12.15 13.82
CA ALA A 236 -1.47 -11.73 15.04
C ALA A 236 -0.31 -12.66 15.42
N ASN A 237 -0.55 -13.98 15.36
CA ASN A 237 0.44 -15.02 15.65
C ASN A 237 1.60 -15.02 14.65
N THR A 238 1.41 -14.48 13.44
CA THR A 238 2.45 -14.32 12.43
C THR A 238 3.19 -12.98 12.60
N ILE A 239 2.47 -11.89 12.86
CA ILE A 239 3.05 -10.55 13.05
C ILE A 239 4.03 -10.52 14.25
N VAL A 240 3.63 -11.07 15.40
CA VAL A 240 4.43 -11.02 16.63
C VAL A 240 5.84 -11.62 16.46
N PRO A 241 6.02 -12.86 15.96
CA PRO A 241 7.34 -13.42 15.74
C PRO A 241 8.09 -12.70 14.62
N MET A 242 7.42 -12.28 13.54
CA MET A 242 8.05 -11.52 12.45
C MET A 242 8.69 -10.22 12.94
N VAL A 243 7.97 -9.46 13.78
CA VAL A 243 8.48 -8.21 14.37
C VAL A 243 9.68 -8.47 15.28
N LYS A 244 9.65 -9.56 16.05
CA LYS A 244 10.78 -9.96 16.90
C LYS A 244 12.01 -10.35 16.06
N GLN A 245 11.82 -11.16 15.03
CA GLN A 245 12.87 -11.66 14.15
C GLN A 245 13.53 -10.54 13.34
N HIS A 246 12.72 -9.62 12.80
CA HIS A 246 13.19 -8.56 11.89
C HIS A 246 13.31 -7.20 12.57
N LYS A 247 13.45 -7.15 13.91
CA LYS A 247 13.47 -5.92 14.71
C LYS A 247 14.43 -4.86 14.16
N VAL A 248 15.62 -5.26 13.70
CA VAL A 248 16.63 -4.33 13.16
C VAL A 248 16.20 -3.74 11.81
N VAL A 249 15.61 -4.56 10.94
CA VAL A 249 15.11 -4.15 9.62
C VAL A 249 13.93 -3.19 9.77
N LEU A 250 13.02 -3.48 10.71
CA LEU A 250 11.83 -2.67 11.00
C LEU A 250 12.13 -1.40 11.80
N ALA A 251 13.19 -1.40 12.63
CA ALA A 251 13.61 -0.21 13.36
C ALA A 251 14.19 0.87 12.43
N ARG A 252 14.73 0.48 11.27
CA ARG A 252 15.27 1.41 10.26
C ARG A 252 14.17 2.04 9.41
N HIS A 253 13.12 1.29 9.13
CA HIS A 253 11.95 1.75 8.38
C HIS A 253 10.71 1.04 8.91
N ARG A 254 9.88 1.77 9.68
CA ARG A 254 8.64 1.20 10.19
C ARG A 254 7.69 0.94 9.02
N PRO A 255 7.12 -0.28 8.93
CA PRO A 255 6.10 -0.59 7.95
C PRO A 255 4.81 0.20 8.22
N TRP A 256 3.98 0.33 7.18
CA TRP A 256 2.68 1.03 7.20
C TRP A 256 1.73 0.48 8.25
#